data_AF-A1ZSP3-F1
#
_entry.id   AF-A1ZSP3-F1
#
_cell.length_a   1.000
_cell.length_b   1.000
_cell.length_c   1.000
_cell.angle_alpha   90.00
_cell.angle_beta   90.00
_cell.angle_gamma   90.00
#
_symmetry.space_group_name_H-M   'P 1'
#
loop_
_entity.id
_entity.type
_entity.pdbx_description
1 polymer ?
#
loop_
_entity_poly.entity_id
_entity_poly.type
_entity_poly.pdbx_seq_one_letter_code
_entity_poly.pdbx_strand_id
1 'polypeptide(L)'
;MENMKDEDWAKPYKNLPYIDDVKEYTKEDEALFKEIKEVLKKYNVLDKFGITLLHTHFPVKKGEIMVEHYNPEDKSQLTKPHPKEDIEKLGLVPISWRFTDNDQTDEQ
;
A
#
# COMPACT_ATOMS: atom_id res chain seq x y z
N MET A 1 12.25 12.98 14.60
CA MET A 1 12.17 12.76 13.14
C MET A 1 12.33 14.12 12.49
N GLU A 2 13.22 14.28 11.50
CA GLU A 2 13.26 15.51 10.71
C GLU A 2 11.87 15.74 10.09
N ASN A 3 11.36 16.97 10.21
CA ASN A 3 10.05 17.34 9.67
C ASN A 3 10.15 17.41 8.15
N MET A 4 9.96 16.28 7.45
CA MET A 4 9.81 16.25 6.00
C MET A 4 8.62 17.12 5.60
N LYS A 5 8.82 17.96 4.58
CA LYS A 5 7.74 18.77 4.05
C LYS A 5 6.79 17.90 3.23
N ASP A 6 5.53 18.31 3.14
CA ASP A 6 4.49 17.60 2.39
C ASP A 6 4.78 17.41 0.89
N GLU A 7 5.70 18.20 0.33
CA GLU A 7 6.17 18.12 -1.06
C GLU A 7 7.19 16.99 -1.28
N ASP A 8 7.81 16.51 -0.21
CA ASP A 8 8.86 15.50 -0.25
C ASP A 8 8.29 14.07 -0.15
N TRP A 9 7.00 13.91 0.14
CA TRP A 9 6.36 12.60 0.27
C TRP A 9 5.97 12.01 -1.09
N ALA A 10 6.13 10.69 -1.23
CA ALA A 10 5.52 9.95 -2.32
C ALA A 10 3.99 10.03 -2.25
N LYS A 11 3.34 10.40 -3.37
CA LYS A 11 1.87 10.58 -3.46
C LYS A 11 1.06 9.43 -2.81
N PRO A 12 1.39 8.14 -3.02
CA PRO A 12 0.60 7.03 -2.45
C PRO A 12 0.59 6.96 -0.92
N TYR A 13 1.55 7.60 -0.25
CA TYR A 13 1.67 7.57 1.22
C TYR A 13 1.28 8.90 1.88
N LYS A 14 1.02 9.93 1.07
CA LYS A 14 0.64 11.25 1.57
C LYS A 14 -0.70 11.19 2.31
N ASN A 15 -0.77 11.91 3.43
CA ASN A 15 -1.94 12.05 4.31
C ASN A 15 -2.48 10.74 4.91
N LEU A 16 -1.69 9.66 4.90
CA LEU A 16 -2.05 8.45 5.64
C LEU A 16 -1.76 8.64 7.13
N PRO A 17 -2.62 8.12 8.02
CA PRO A 17 -2.30 8.07 9.44
C PRO A 17 -1.04 7.23 9.68
N TYR A 18 -0.30 7.56 10.73
CA TYR A 18 0.76 6.69 11.22
C TYR A 18 0.16 5.40 11.77
N ILE A 19 0.86 4.26 11.70
CA ILE A 19 0.31 2.95 12.07
C ILE A 19 -0.30 2.94 13.48
N ASP A 20 0.35 3.59 14.44
CA ASP A 20 -0.10 3.65 15.83
C ASP A 20 -1.37 4.52 16.01
N ASP A 21 -1.73 5.32 15.00
CA ASP A 21 -2.88 6.25 15.00
C ASP A 21 -4.02 5.79 14.07
N VAL A 22 -3.86 4.64 13.41
CA VAL A 22 -4.88 4.09 12.51
C VAL A 22 -6.12 3.72 13.29
N LYS A 23 -7.29 4.16 12.81
CA LYS A 23 -8.56 3.64 13.33
C LYS A 23 -8.72 2.19 12.93
N GLU A 24 -8.86 1.33 13.94
CA GLU A 24 -9.09 -0.10 13.75
C GLU A 24 -10.42 -0.36 13.03
N TYR A 25 -10.55 -1.58 12.49
CA TYR A 25 -11.82 -2.08 11.97
C TYR A 25 -12.89 -2.08 13.07
N THR A 26 -14.09 -1.60 12.73
CA THR A 26 -15.24 -1.56 13.62
C THR A 26 -16.46 -2.25 13.02
N LYS A 27 -17.55 -2.35 13.79
CA LYS A 27 -18.84 -2.87 13.28
C LYS A 27 -19.45 -1.99 12.20
N GLU A 28 -19.08 -0.71 12.13
CA GLU A 28 -19.58 0.21 11.11
C GLU A 28 -19.05 -0.16 9.71
N ASP A 29 -17.89 -0.82 9.65
CA ASP A 29 -17.23 -1.25 8.41
C ASP A 29 -17.79 -2.58 7.85
N GLU A 30 -18.63 -3.29 8.60
CA GLU A 30 -19.10 -4.64 8.24
C GLU A 30 -19.91 -4.64 6.94
N ALA A 31 -20.76 -3.63 6.74
CA ALA A 31 -21.56 -3.47 5.53
C ALA A 31 -20.66 -3.30 4.28
N LEU A 32 -19.64 -2.46 4.39
CA LEU A 32 -18.64 -2.23 3.33
C LEU A 32 -17.89 -3.53 3.00
N PHE A 33 -17.39 -4.25 4.01
CA PHE A 33 -16.64 -5.50 3.80
C PHE A 33 -17.50 -6.58 3.13
N LYS A 34 -18.78 -6.64 3.48
CA LYS A 34 -19.74 -7.55 2.84
C LYS A 34 -19.90 -7.22 1.35
N GLU A 35 -20.03 -5.95 1.00
CA GLU A 35 -20.14 -5.52 -0.40
C GLU A 35 -18.87 -5.83 -1.20
N ILE A 36 -17.68 -5.54 -0.64
CA ILE A 36 -16.40 -5.89 -1.27
C ILE A 36 -16.30 -7.39 -1.52
N LYS A 37 -16.68 -8.22 -0.53
CA LYS A 37 -16.68 -9.68 -0.69
C LYS A 37 -17.56 -10.13 -1.86
N GLU A 38 -18.76 -9.58 -2.01
CA GLU A 38 -19.65 -9.93 -3.12
C GLU A 38 -19.06 -9.51 -4.48
N VAL A 39 -18.36 -8.37 -4.54
CA VAL A 39 -17.61 -7.96 -5.74
C VAL A 39 -16.48 -8.94 -6.07
N LEU A 40 -15.64 -9.29 -5.08
CA LEU A 40 -14.55 -10.26 -5.30
C LEU A 40 -15.08 -11.64 -5.72
N LYS A 41 -16.20 -12.07 -5.14
CA LYS A 41 -16.89 -13.31 -5.51
C LYS A 41 -17.41 -13.27 -6.95
N LYS A 42 -18.00 -12.16 -7.38
CA LYS A 42 -18.49 -11.96 -8.75
C LYS A 42 -17.39 -12.19 -9.80
N TYR A 43 -16.15 -11.84 -9.50
CA TYR A 43 -15.01 -12.03 -10.40
C TYR A 43 -14.20 -13.32 -10.12
N ASN A 44 -14.64 -14.16 -9.18
CA ASN A 44 -13.95 -15.39 -8.76
C ASN A 44 -12.49 -15.17 -8.35
N VAL A 45 -12.25 -14.16 -7.49
CA VAL A 45 -10.91 -13.75 -7.02
C VAL A 45 -10.79 -13.67 -5.50
N LEU A 46 -11.63 -14.42 -4.77
CA LEU A 46 -11.63 -14.43 -3.30
C LEU A 46 -10.33 -14.97 -2.68
N ASP A 47 -9.58 -15.78 -3.43
CA ASP A 47 -8.28 -16.34 -3.05
C ASP A 47 -7.09 -15.51 -3.55
N LYS A 48 -7.36 -14.41 -4.27
CA LYS A 48 -6.33 -13.58 -4.90
C LYS A 48 -6.20 -12.20 -4.28
N PHE A 49 -7.31 -11.58 -3.88
CA PHE A 49 -7.32 -10.21 -3.35
C PHE A 49 -7.92 -10.12 -1.95
N GLY A 50 -7.42 -9.15 -1.20
CA GLY A 50 -7.91 -8.78 0.12
C GLY A 50 -7.84 -7.26 0.31
N ILE A 51 -8.13 -6.81 1.53
CA ILE A 51 -8.05 -5.40 1.92
C ILE A 51 -7.25 -5.25 3.21
N THR A 52 -6.60 -4.11 3.37
CA THR A 52 -5.83 -3.74 4.56
C THR A 52 -6.12 -2.30 4.93
N LEU A 53 -5.93 -1.94 6.20
CA LEU A 53 -6.04 -0.56 6.65
C LEU A 53 -4.91 0.26 6.02
N LEU A 54 -5.24 1.44 5.49
CA LEU A 54 -4.24 2.33 4.91
C LEU A 54 -3.51 3.10 6.01
N HIS A 55 -2.19 3.02 6.00
CA HIS A 55 -1.33 3.62 7.02
C HIS A 55 0.08 3.86 6.50
N THR A 56 0.89 4.56 7.30
CA THR A 56 2.33 4.65 7.10
C THR A 56 3.09 4.28 8.36
N HIS A 57 4.27 3.67 8.21
CA HIS A 57 5.18 3.37 9.32
C HIS A 57 6.32 4.38 9.42
N PHE A 58 6.61 5.13 8.35
CA PHE A 58 7.72 6.07 8.26
C PHE A 58 7.59 6.91 6.98
N PRO A 59 8.35 8.01 6.85
CA PRO A 59 8.35 8.79 5.62
C PRO A 59 8.83 8.00 4.41
N VAL A 60 8.03 8.02 3.33
CA VAL A 60 8.40 7.50 2.01
C VAL A 60 8.58 8.69 1.08
N LYS A 61 9.78 8.89 0.56
CA LYS A 61 10.13 10.07 -0.21
C LYS A 61 9.62 10.00 -1.64
N LYS A 62 9.43 11.16 -2.25
CA LYS A 62 9.19 11.28 -3.69
C LYS A 62 10.32 10.59 -4.44
N GLY A 63 9.97 9.72 -5.38
CA GLY A 63 10.94 8.90 -6.11
C GLY A 63 11.25 7.56 -5.44
N GLU A 64 10.70 7.28 -4.26
CA GLU A 64 10.76 5.96 -3.64
C GLU A 64 9.44 5.18 -3.84
N ILE A 65 9.55 3.85 -3.78
CA ILE A 65 8.42 2.93 -3.62
C ILE A 65 8.72 1.92 -2.52
N MET A 66 7.68 1.36 -1.90
CA MET A 66 7.86 0.29 -0.94
C MET A 66 8.05 -1.03 -1.66
N VAL A 67 9.10 -1.76 -1.28
CA VAL A 67 9.40 -3.10 -1.77
C VAL A 67 9.39 -4.06 -0.60
N GLU A 68 8.73 -5.19 -0.80
CA GLU A 68 8.69 -6.30 0.13
C GLU A 68 9.70 -7.36 -0.28
N HIS A 69 10.56 -7.77 0.64
CA HIS A 69 11.51 -8.86 0.48
C HIS A 69 11.13 -10.01 1.40
N TYR A 70 11.03 -11.20 0.82
CA TYR A 70 10.87 -12.45 1.56
C TYR A 70 12.20 -13.20 1.62
N ASN A 71 12.65 -13.54 2.82
CA ASN A 71 13.79 -14.43 3.02
C ASN A 71 13.31 -15.82 3.46
N PRO A 72 13.47 -16.86 2.63
CA PRO A 72 12.99 -18.20 2.96
C PRO A 72 13.79 -18.89 4.07
N GLU A 73 15.05 -18.50 4.29
CA GLU A 73 15.93 -19.17 5.27
C GLU A 73 15.50 -18.87 6.71
N ASP A 74 15.21 -17.60 6.99
CA ASP A 74 14.74 -17.14 8.31
C ASP A 74 13.21 -16.96 8.39
N LYS A 75 12.50 -17.20 7.28
CA LYS A 75 11.05 -17.00 7.14
C LYS A 75 10.61 -15.58 7.52
N SER A 76 11.45 -14.59 7.22
CA SER A 76 11.16 -13.19 7.48
C SER A 76 10.66 -12.47 6.24
N GLN A 77 9.98 -11.35 6.50
CA GLN A 77 9.52 -10.41 5.49
C GLN A 77 9.97 -9.02 5.91
N LEU A 78 10.59 -8.28 5.00
CA LEU A 78 11.06 -6.93 5.22
C LEU A 78 10.50 -6.01 4.14
N THR A 79 9.76 -4.99 4.58
CA THR A 79 9.26 -3.95 3.68
C THR A 79 10.02 -2.66 3.93
N LYS A 80 10.64 -2.10 2.88
CA LYS A 80 11.43 -0.86 2.98
C LYS A 80 11.32 -0.02 1.71
N PRO A 81 11.61 1.29 1.76
CA PRO A 81 11.59 2.14 0.58
C PRO A 81 12.82 1.86 -0.29
N HIS A 82 12.62 1.93 -1.60
CA HIS A 82 13.64 1.80 -2.64
C HIS A 82 13.48 2.91 -3.68
N PRO A 83 14.57 3.46 -4.22
CA PRO A 83 14.50 4.37 -5.36
C PRO A 83 13.82 3.71 -6.56
N LYS A 84 12.88 4.41 -7.21
CA LYS A 84 12.14 3.91 -8.38
C LYS A 84 13.05 3.47 -9.53
N GLU A 85 14.15 4.18 -9.73
CA GLU A 85 15.15 3.90 -10.77
C GLU A 85 15.84 2.54 -10.61
N ASP A 86 15.88 1.99 -9.39
CA ASP A 86 16.45 0.67 -9.13
C ASP A 86 15.46 -0.45 -9.46
N ILE A 87 14.16 -0.15 -9.57
CA ILE A 87 13.08 -1.13 -9.61
C ILE A 87 12.89 -1.77 -10.98
N GLU A 88 13.05 -1.01 -12.05
CA GLU A 88 12.82 -1.47 -13.43
C GLU A 88 13.64 -2.72 -13.79
N LYS A 89 14.74 -2.95 -13.07
CA LYS A 89 15.68 -4.06 -13.28
C LYS A 89 15.38 -5.30 -12.44
N LEU A 90 14.46 -5.22 -11.48
CA LEU A 90 14.29 -6.23 -10.43
C LEU A 90 13.15 -7.24 -10.70
N GLY A 91 12.38 -7.06 -11.78
CA GLY A 91 11.29 -7.99 -12.13
C GLY A 91 10.23 -8.13 -11.02
N LEU A 92 9.96 -7.03 -10.31
CA LEU A 92 9.02 -7.02 -9.19
C LEU A 92 7.57 -7.22 -9.66
N VAL A 93 6.75 -7.77 -8.77
CA VAL A 93 5.30 -7.87 -8.95
C VAL A 93 4.62 -6.87 -8.01
N PRO A 94 3.72 -6.01 -8.50
CA PRO A 94 2.91 -5.17 -7.63
C PRO A 94 1.97 -6.03 -6.78
N ILE A 95 1.95 -5.81 -5.47
CA ILE A 95 1.11 -6.55 -4.52
C ILE A 95 0.24 -5.66 -3.63
N SER A 96 0.37 -4.34 -3.76
CA SER A 96 -0.41 -3.35 -3.00
C SER A 96 -0.78 -2.18 -3.88
N TRP A 97 -2.05 -1.80 -3.83
CA TRP A 97 -2.61 -0.68 -4.59
C TRP A 97 -3.43 0.19 -3.65
N ARG A 98 -3.25 1.50 -3.76
CA ARG A 98 -4.11 2.49 -3.11
C ARG A 98 -4.95 3.16 -4.17
N PHE A 99 -6.28 3.06 -4.04
CA PHE A 99 -7.19 3.84 -4.87
C PHE A 99 -7.17 5.31 -4.42
N THR A 100 -7.18 6.22 -5.38
CA THR A 100 -7.26 7.67 -5.15
C THR A 100 -8.27 8.26 -6.12
N ASP A 101 -9.01 9.28 -5.71
CA ASP A 101 -10.01 9.96 -6.55
C ASP A 101 -9.43 10.78 -7.71
N ASN A 102 -8.12 10.71 -7.92
CA ASN A 102 -7.47 11.30 -9.08
C ASN A 102 -7.51 10.29 -10.23
N ASP A 103 -8.52 10.41 -11.10
CA ASP A 103 -8.57 9.82 -12.46
C ASP A 103 -7.47 10.39 -13.40
N GLN A 104 -6.32 10.78 -12.86
CA GLN A 104 -5.15 11.10 -13.69
C GLN A 104 -4.33 9.83 -13.83
N THR A 105 -4.56 9.17 -14.95
CA THR A 105 -3.61 8.29 -15.62
C THR A 105 -2.23 8.94 -15.60
N ASP A 106 -1.40 8.58 -14.63
CA ASP A 106 0.05 8.64 -14.84
C ASP A 106 0.30 7.51 -15.87
N GLU A 107 0.39 7.89 -17.14
CA GLU A 107 0.75 7.01 -18.25
C GLU A 107 2.06 6.26 -17.93
N GLN A 108 2.10 5.03 -18.46
CA GLN A 108 3.09 3.96 -18.31
C GLN A 108 4.56 4.41 -18.30
#